data_AF-A0A0W1QG74-F1
#
_entry.id   AF-A0A0W1QG74-F1
#
_cell.length_a   1.000
_cell.length_b   1.000
_cell.length_c   1.000
_cell.angle_alpha   90.00
_cell.angle_beta   90.00
_cell.angle_gamma   90.00
#
_symmetry.space_group_name_H-M   'P 1'
#
loop_
_entity.id
_entity.type
_entity.pdbx_description
1 polymer ?
#
loop_
_entity_poly.entity_id
_entity_poly.type
_entity_poly.pdbx_seq_one_letter_code
_entity_poly.pdbx_strand_id
1 'polypeptide(L)'
;MALSIKDEETDRLVRRYARAKGVSYTTAIRMAVTEALRRSGEPVTDPDAEQRLTVYRSVVNEVRQAYAALPTLDMRDPDAILYDKNGLPK
;
A
#
# COMPACT_ATOMS: atom_id res chain seq x y z
N MET A 1 19.01 -16.24 9.90
CA MET A 1 19.37 -15.99 11.32
C MET A 1 18.11 -15.61 12.09
N ALA A 2 18.04 -15.90 13.38
CA ALA A 2 16.93 -15.52 14.24
C ALA A 2 17.19 -14.14 14.88
N LEU A 3 16.23 -13.22 14.76
CA LEU A 3 16.22 -11.97 15.50
C LEU A 3 15.35 -12.14 16.74
N SER A 4 15.92 -11.94 17.92
CA SER A 4 15.20 -12.01 19.20
C SER A 4 15.06 -10.61 19.79
N ILE A 5 13.81 -10.20 20.05
CA ILE A 5 13.49 -8.94 20.71
C ILE A 5 13.25 -9.26 22.18
N LYS A 6 14.04 -8.66 23.08
CA LYS A 6 13.93 -8.87 24.54
C LYS A 6 13.07 -7.82 25.24
N ASP A 7 12.73 -6.75 24.54
CA ASP A 7 11.86 -5.70 25.03
C ASP A 7 10.39 -6.03 24.71
N GLU A 8 9.55 -6.09 25.75
CA GLU A 8 8.16 -6.53 25.62
C GLU A 8 7.30 -5.55 24.81
N GLU A 9 7.55 -4.25 24.96
CA GLU A 9 6.83 -3.23 24.19
C GLU A 9 7.14 -3.35 22.70
N THR A 10 8.42 -3.51 22.35
CA THR A 10 8.86 -3.68 20.97
C THR A 10 8.27 -4.94 20.34
N ASP A 11 8.22 -6.07 21.06
CA ASP A 11 7.57 -7.30 20.58
C ASP A 11 6.08 -7.06 20.29
N ARG A 12 5.36 -6.39 21.21
CA ARG A 12 3.94 -6.02 21.00
C ARG A 12 3.74 -5.13 19.77
N LEU A 13 4.63 -4.14 19.55
CA LEU A 13 4.58 -3.26 18.39
C LEU A 13 4.79 -4.03 17.08
N VAL A 14 5.80 -4.90 17.02
CA VAL A 14 6.08 -5.74 15.85
C VAL A 14 4.90 -6.65 15.54
N ARG A 15 4.32 -7.31 16.55
CA ARG A 15 3.15 -8.17 16.37
C ARG A 15 1.95 -7.41 15.83
N ARG A 16 1.68 -6.23 16.38
CA ARG A 16 0.58 -5.36 15.92
C ARG A 16 0.79 -4.94 14.47
N TYR A 17 1.99 -4.51 14.12
CA TYR A 17 2.32 -4.08 12.76
C TYR A 17 2.22 -5.24 11.75
N ALA A 18 2.76 -6.41 12.09
CA ALA A 18 2.69 -7.61 11.27
C ALA A 18 1.24 -8.05 11.03
N ARG A 19 0.40 -8.06 12.07
CA ARG A 19 -1.02 -8.39 11.95
C ARG A 19 -1.77 -7.40 11.06
N ALA A 20 -1.51 -6.10 11.22
CA ALA A 20 -2.14 -5.06 10.41
C ALA A 20 -1.75 -5.14 8.92
N LYS A 21 -0.56 -5.67 8.61
CA LYS A 21 -0.05 -5.84 7.24
C LYS A 21 -0.26 -7.25 6.67
N GLY A 22 -0.66 -8.22 7.48
CA GLY A 22 -0.82 -9.61 7.06
C GLY A 22 0.49 -10.29 6.67
N VAL A 23 1.62 -9.91 7.29
CA VAL A 23 2.96 -10.43 6.96
C VAL A 23 3.64 -11.08 8.18
N SER A 24 4.73 -11.82 7.95
CA SER A 24 5.55 -12.38 9.04
C SER A 24 6.22 -11.29 9.90
N TYR A 25 6.60 -11.61 11.14
CA TYR A 25 7.31 -10.66 12.01
C TYR A 25 8.64 -10.19 11.40
N THR A 26 9.39 -11.09 10.77
CA THR A 26 10.63 -10.75 10.07
C THR A 26 10.37 -9.80 8.90
N THR A 27 9.33 -10.04 8.11
CA THR A 27 8.94 -9.16 7.00
C THR A 27 8.52 -7.80 7.52
N ALA A 28 7.73 -7.75 8.59
CA ALA A 28 7.30 -6.53 9.26
C ALA A 28 8.50 -5.67 9.71
N ILE A 29 9.46 -6.28 10.39
CA ILE A 29 10.68 -5.60 10.85
C ILE A 29 11.50 -5.11 9.65
N ARG A 30 11.71 -5.96 8.64
CA ARG A 30 12.41 -5.58 7.41
C ARG A 30 11.76 -4.35 6.78
N MET A 31 10.44 -4.36 6.58
CA MET A 31 9.71 -3.24 5.99
C MET A 31 9.88 -1.94 6.80
N ALA A 32 9.75 -2.03 8.13
CA ALA A 32 9.89 -0.86 9.00
C ALA A 32 11.30 -0.26 8.96
N VAL A 33 12.33 -1.11 9.01
CA VAL A 33 13.74 -0.68 8.97
C VAL A 33 14.10 -0.13 7.59
N THR A 34 13.72 -0.82 6.51
CA THR A 34 13.94 -0.36 5.13
C THR A 34 13.33 1.02 4.91
N GLU A 35 12.09 1.25 5.38
CA GLU A 35 11.45 2.56 5.25
C GLU A 35 12.13 3.63 6.12
N ALA A 36 12.55 3.31 7.34
CA ALA A 36 13.27 4.24 8.21
C ALA A 36 14.60 4.69 7.58
N LEU A 37 15.38 3.75 7.05
CA LEU A 37 16.65 4.02 6.35
C LEU A 37 16.43 4.82 5.06
N ARG A 38 15.37 4.51 4.30
CA ARG A 38 14.99 5.30 3.13
C ARG A 38 14.67 6.75 3.50
N ARG A 39 13.99 6.98 4.64
CA ARG A 39 13.67 8.32 5.13
C ARG A 39 14.89 9.08 5.65
N SER A 40 15.90 8.39 6.18
CA SER A 40 17.17 9.02 6.57
C SER A 40 18.08 9.34 5.38
N GLY A 41 17.65 9.03 4.15
CA GLY A 41 18.41 9.28 2.93
C GLY A 41 19.47 8.22 2.65
N GLU A 42 19.46 7.10 3.38
CA GLU A 42 20.37 6.00 3.08
C GLU A 42 19.90 5.24 1.83
N PRO A 43 20.82 4.91 0.91
CA PRO A 43 20.50 4.09 -0.23
C PRO A 43 20.26 2.65 0.24
N VAL A 44 18.99 2.30 0.43
CA VAL A 44 18.59 0.92 0.71
C VAL A 44 18.27 0.22 -0.60
N THR A 45 19.15 -0.68 -1.02
CA THR A 45 18.83 -1.63 -2.08
C THR A 45 17.91 -2.69 -1.48
N ASP A 46 16.62 -2.57 -1.74
CA ASP A 46 15.65 -3.61 -1.39
C ASP A 46 15.65 -4.66 -2.53
N PRO A 47 16.24 -5.85 -2.31
CA PRO A 47 16.37 -6.87 -3.35
C PRO A 47 15.00 -7.38 -3.84
N ASP A 48 13.96 -7.22 -3.03
CA ASP A 48 12.60 -7.66 -3.34
C ASP A 48 11.74 -6.51 -3.90
N ALA A 49 12.27 -5.28 -4.04
CA ALA A 49 11.49 -4.12 -4.50
C ALA A 49 10.94 -4.30 -5.91
N GLU A 50 11.76 -4.78 -6.84
CA GLU A 50 11.32 -4.98 -8.23
C GLU A 50 10.24 -6.06 -8.30
N GLN A 51 10.38 -7.13 -7.51
CA GLN A 51 9.39 -8.20 -7.45
C GLN A 51 8.08 -7.72 -6.83
N ARG A 52 8.12 -6.95 -5.74
CA ARG A 52 6.93 -6.33 -5.15
C ARG A 52 6.25 -5.35 -6.12
N LEU A 53 7.02 -4.55 -6.84
CA LEU A 53 6.49 -3.61 -7.83
C LEU A 53 5.82 -4.35 -8.99
N THR A 54 6.39 -5.48 -9.41
CA THR A 54 5.82 -6.36 -10.44
C THR A 54 4.47 -6.91 -9.99
N VAL A 55 4.38 -7.47 -8.77
CA VAL A 55 3.11 -7.97 -8.20
C VAL A 55 2.09 -6.83 -8.03
N TYR A 56 2.52 -5.65 -7.59
CA TYR A 56 1.65 -4.50 -7.48
C TYR A 56 1.07 -4.10 -8.85
N ARG A 57 1.92 -4.02 -9.88
CA ARG A 57 1.50 -3.70 -11.26
C ARG A 57 0.51 -4.73 -11.81
N SER A 58 0.72 -6.02 -11.53
CA SER A 58 -0.22 -7.06 -12.00
C SER A 58 -1.60 -6.89 -11.36
N VAL A 59 -1.67 -6.66 -10.04
CA VAL A 59 -2.93 -6.44 -9.33
C VAL A 59 -3.63 -5.17 -9.81
N VAL A 60 -2.90 -4.06 -9.98
CA VAL A 60 -3.46 -2.80 -10.50
C VAL A 60 -4.04 -2.99 -11.90
N ASN A 61 -3.33 -3.72 -12.78
CA ASN A 61 -3.81 -3.99 -14.12
C ASN A 61 -5.06 -4.87 -14.13
N GLU A 62 -5.11 -5.90 -13.29
CA GLU A 62 -6.28 -6.78 -13.15
C GLU A 62 -7.51 -6.00 -12.69
N VAL A 63 -7.37 -5.19 -11.64
CA VAL A 63 -8.44 -4.32 -11.14
C VAL A 63 -8.89 -3.34 -12.22
N ARG A 64 -7.95 -2.69 -12.91
CA ARG A 64 -8.28 -1.76 -14.00
C ARG A 64 -9.07 -2.43 -15.12
N GLN A 65 -8.70 -3.64 -15.51
CA GLN A 65 -9.42 -4.41 -16.53
C GLN A 65 -10.83 -4.78 -16.07
N ALA A 66 -10.97 -5.23 -14.82
CA ALA A 66 -12.27 -5.56 -14.24
C ALA A 66 -13.21 -4.33 -14.23
N TYR A 67 -12.71 -3.17 -13.81
CA TYR A 67 -13.50 -1.93 -13.81
C TYR A 67 -13.82 -1.43 -15.21
N ALA A 68 -12.90 -1.56 -16.17
CA ALA A 68 -13.13 -1.16 -17.56
C ALA A 68 -14.19 -2.02 -18.27
N ALA A 69 -14.41 -3.25 -17.81
CA ALA A 69 -15.45 -4.14 -18.34
C ALA A 69 -16.85 -3.85 -17.76
N LEU A 70 -16.97 -3.00 -16.73
CA LEU A 70 -18.26 -2.65 -16.15
C LEU A 70 -19.06 -1.73 -17.09
N PRO A 71 -20.39 -1.91 -17.18
CA PRO A 71 -21.22 -1.01 -17.97
C PRO A 71 -21.27 0.40 -17.36
N THR A 72 -21.25 1.42 -18.21
CA THR A 72 -21.48 2.80 -17.78
C THR A 72 -22.92 2.98 -17.33
N LEU A 73 -23.12 3.21 -16.03
CA LEU A 73 -24.45 3.42 -15.43
C LEU A 73 -24.95 4.86 -15.56
N ASP A 74 -24.02 5.83 -15.60
CA ASP A 74 -24.31 7.26 -15.73
C ASP A 74 -23.40 7.87 -16.78
N MET A 75 -23.99 8.36 -17.86
CA MET A 75 -23.29 8.97 -19.00
C MET A 75 -23.09 10.48 -18.82
N ARG A 76 -23.56 11.07 -17.71
CA ARG A 76 -23.35 12.49 -17.43
C ARG A 76 -21.85 12.74 -17.26
N ASP A 77 -21.44 13.93 -17.69
CA ASP A 77 -20.10 14.40 -17.42
C ASP A 77 -19.83 14.42 -15.91
N PRO A 78 -18.62 14.03 -15.43
CA PRO A 78 -18.27 14.05 -14.03
C PRO A 78 -18.58 15.39 -13.33
N ASP A 79 -18.42 16.52 -14.02
CA ASP A 79 -18.71 17.83 -13.45
C ASP A 79 -20.21 18.05 -13.29
N ALA A 80 -21.03 17.55 -14.21
CA ALA A 80 -22.49 17.61 -14.10
C ALA A 80 -23.02 16.70 -12.97
N ILE A 81 -22.28 15.63 -12.65
CA ILE A 81 -22.55 14.74 -11.51
C ILE A 81 -22.17 15.44 -10.20
N LEU A 82 -20.97 16.02 -10.12
CA LEU A 82 -20.39 16.57 -8.88
C LEU A 82 -20.87 17.98 -8.55
N TYR A 83 -21.18 18.81 -9.56
CA TYR A 83 -21.46 20.23 -9.38
C TYR A 83 -22.85 20.63 -9.91
N ASP A 84 -23.42 21.67 -9.33
CA ASP A 84 -24.63 22.31 -9.81
C ASP A 84 -24.34 23.31 -10.95
N LYS A 85 -25.40 23.94 -11.47
CA LYS A 85 -25.30 24.91 -12.57
C LYS A 85 -24.47 26.16 -12.24
N ASN A 86 -24.22 26.42 -10.96
CA ASN A 86 -23.42 27.54 -10.49
C ASN A 86 -21.98 27.11 -10.14
N GLY A 87 -21.62 25.84 -10.37
CA GLY A 87 -20.31 25.28 -10.05
C GLY A 87 -20.13 24.93 -8.57
N LEU A 88 -21.20 24.88 -7.78
CA LEU A 88 -21.13 24.50 -6.37
C LEU A 88 -21.25 22.97 -6.24
N PRO A 89 -20.49 22.34 -5.32
CA PRO A 89 -20.66 20.92 -5.03
C PRO A 89 -22.12 20.61 -4.67
N LYS A 90 -22.68 19.58 -5.31
CA LYS A 90 -24.01 19.06 -4.98
C LYS A 90 -23.99 18.20 -3.73
#